data_AF-A0A6J7IFC2-F1
#
_entry.id   AF-A0A6J7IFC2-F1
#
_cell.length_a   1.000
_cell.length_b   1.000
_cell.length_c   1.000
_cell.angle_alpha   90.00
_cell.angle_beta   90.00
_cell.angle_gamma   90.00
#
_symmetry.space_group_name_H-M   'P 1'
#
loop_
_entity.id
_entity.type
_entity.pdbx_description
1 polymer ?
#
loop_
_entity_poly.entity_id
_entity_poly.type
_entity_poly.pdbx_seq_one_letter_code
_entity_poly.pdbx_strand_id
1 'polypeptide(L)' 'MPYGSDLRQYAGQGIPTLHYGPGDVRLAHGPDEAVDLDEVVTVTRALVLAILRSCGVR' A
#
# COMPACT_ATOMS: atom_id res chain seq x y z
N MET A 1 15.89 -0.22 1.08
CA MET A 1 14.52 -0.74 0.89
C MET A 1 14.64 -2.15 0.32
N PRO A 2 14.48 -3.22 1.12
CA PRO A 2 14.65 -4.58 0.61
C PRO A 2 13.45 -5.07 -0.21
N TYR A 3 12.34 -4.33 -0.24
CA TYR A 3 11.12 -4.69 -0.97
C TYR A 3 10.97 -3.81 -2.21
N GLY A 4 11.11 -4.43 -3.39
CA GLY A 4 10.96 -3.75 -4.67
C GLY A 4 9.53 -3.27 -4.88
N SER A 5 9.35 -1.99 -5.19
CA SER A 5 8.07 -1.41 -5.60
C SER A 5 8.29 -0.16 -6.43
N ASP A 6 7.24 0.34 -7.08
CA ASP A 6 7.31 1.58 -7.88
C ASP A 6 7.53 2.84 -7.04
N LEU A 7 7.50 2.73 -5.70
CA LEU A 7 7.70 3.85 -4.78
C LEU A 7 9.00 4.61 -5.07
N ARG A 8 10.11 3.89 -5.28
CA ARG A 8 11.41 4.51 -5.58
C ARG A 8 11.34 5.33 -6.86
N GLN A 9 10.67 4.81 -7.89
CA GLN A 9 10.55 5.46 -9.20
C GLN A 9 9.73 6.74 -9.08
N TYR A 10 8.57 6.69 -8.43
CA TYR A 10 7.72 7.88 -8.23
C TYR A 10 8.38 8.93 -7.34
N ALA A 11 8.95 8.51 -6.20
CA ALA A 11 9.65 9.43 -5.30
C ALA A 11 10.86 10.09 -5.98
N GLY A 12 11.59 9.35 -6.82
CA GLY A 12 12.69 9.88 -7.61
C GLY A 12 12.29 10.94 -8.64
N GLN A 13 11.01 10.97 -9.06
CA GLN A 13 10.44 12.00 -9.93
C GLN A 13 9.75 13.13 -9.14
N GLY A 14 9.87 13.15 -7.80
CA GLY A 14 9.23 14.16 -6.96
C GLY A 14 7.71 13.98 -6.80
N ILE A 15 7.16 12.84 -7.22
CA ILE A 15 5.73 12.55 -7.05
C ILE A 15 5.51 12.04 -5.61
N PRO A 16 4.65 12.68 -4.82
CA PRO A 16 4.32 12.20 -3.48
C PRO A 16 3.74 10.79 -3.54
N THR A 17 4.35 9.84 -2.84
CA THR A 17 3.96 8.43 -2.87
C THR A 17 4.22 7.77 -1.51
N LEU A 18 3.45 6.74 -1.20
CA LEU A 18 3.53 5.95 0.02
C LEU A 18 3.35 4.48 -0.35
N HIS A 19 4.07 3.58 0.33
CA HIS A 19 3.85 2.15 0.26
C HIS A 19 3.09 1.71 1.52
N TYR A 20 1.84 1.31 1.35
CA TYR A 20 0.95 0.92 2.44
C TYR A 20 -0.02 -0.16 1.95
N GLY A 21 0.05 -1.33 2.57
CA GLY A 21 -0.66 -2.54 2.17
C GLY A 21 -0.82 -3.49 3.36
N PRO A 22 -1.78 -4.43 3.31
CA PRO A 22 -1.98 -5.42 4.36
C PRO A 22 -0.97 -6.57 4.24
N GLY A 23 -0.88 -7.40 5.28
CA GLY A 23 -0.09 -8.63 5.28
C GLY A 23 1.35 -8.48 5.75
N ASP A 24 2.01 -9.62 5.91
CA ASP A 24 3.40 -9.71 6.35
C ASP A 24 4.33 -9.95 5.15
N VAL A 25 5.15 -8.96 4.84
CA VAL A 25 6.11 -9.04 3.73
C VAL A 25 7.12 -10.18 3.87
N ARG A 26 7.32 -10.72 5.09
CA ARG A 26 8.18 -11.89 5.31
C ARG A 26 7.60 -13.18 4.73
N LEU A 27 6.29 -13.23 4.46
CA LEU A 27 5.59 -14.34 3.84
C LEU A 27 5.47 -14.20 2.31
N ALA A 28 5.79 -13.01 1.77
CA ALA A 28 5.67 -12.75 0.34
C ALA A 28 6.58 -13.68 -0.48
N HIS A 29 6.10 -14.10 -1.67
CA HIS A 29 6.82 -15.00 -2.57
C HIS A 29 7.10 -16.40 -2.00
N GLY A 30 6.33 -16.81 -0.99
CA GLY A 30 6.36 -18.15 -0.40
C GLY A 30 5.04 -18.90 -0.56
N PRO A 31 5.00 -20.22 -0.28
CA PRO A 31 3.77 -21.02 -0.33
C PRO A 31 2.74 -20.61 0.74
N ASP A 32 3.20 -20.03 1.85
CA ASP A 32 2.35 -19.56 2.95
C ASP A 32 1.98 -18.06 2.81
N GLU A 33 2.09 -17.51 1.60
CA GLU A 33 1.69 -16.13 1.33
C GLU A 33 0.20 -15.95 1.63
N ALA A 34 -0.09 -15.10 2.63
CA ALA A 34 -1.43 -14.89 3.13
C ALA A 34 -1.58 -13.49 3.74
N VAL A 35 -2.83 -13.08 3.91
CA VAL A 35 -3.21 -11.81 4.52
C VAL A 35 -4.47 -11.99 5.35
N ASP A 36 -4.59 -11.25 6.46
CA ASP A 36 -5.82 -11.20 7.24
C ASP A 36 -6.89 -10.37 6.49
N LEU A 37 -8.10 -10.91 6.40
CA LEU A 37 -9.21 -10.25 5.71
C LEU A 37 -9.58 -8.90 6.37
N ASP A 38 -9.44 -8.80 7.69
CA ASP A 38 -9.72 -7.56 8.42
C ASP A 38 -8.68 -6.48 8.11
N GLU A 39 -7.42 -6.86 7.87
CA GLU A 39 -6.39 -5.94 7.39
C GLU A 39 -6.70 -5.44 5.98
N VAL A 40 -7.16 -6.33 5.07
CA VAL A 40 -7.58 -5.94 3.71
C VAL A 40 -8.69 -4.88 3.77
N VAL A 41 -9.72 -5.10 4.60
CA VAL A 41 -10.82 -4.14 4.77
C VAL A 41 -10.33 -2.82 5.35
N THR A 42 -9.45 -2.88 6.35
CA THR A 42 -8.89 -1.69 7.01
C THR A 42 -8.05 -0.85 6.06
N VAL A 43 -7.10 -1.47 5.35
CA VAL A 43 -6.25 -0.78 4.38
C VAL A 43 -7.09 -0.22 3.24
N THR A 44 -8.08 -0.95 2.74
CA THR A 44 -8.99 -0.48 1.69
C THR A 44 -9.71 0.79 2.12
N ARG A 45 -10.28 0.84 3.34
CA ARG A 45 -10.94 2.04 3.88
C ARG A 45 -9.98 3.23 3.97
N ALA A 46 -8.74 2.99 4.43
CA ALA A 46 -7.72 4.03 4.51
C ALA A 46 -7.34 4.58 3.12
N LEU A 47 -7.12 3.71 2.14
CA LEU A 47 -6.81 4.10 0.76
C LEU A 47 -7.97 4.87 0.10
N VAL A 48 -9.22 4.42 0.29
CA VAL A 48 -10.41 5.14 -0.20
C VAL A 48 -10.46 6.55 0.38
N LEU A 49 -10.30 6.71 1.69
CA LEU A 49 -10.30 8.04 2.32
C LEU A 49 -9.14 8.91 1.84
N ALA A 50 -7.95 8.33 1.65
CA ALA A 50 -6.79 9.05 1.12
C ALA A 50 -7.03 9.55 -0.31
N ILE A 51 -7.62 8.71 -1.17
CA ILE A 51 -7.96 9.06 -2.56
C ILE A 51 -9.00 10.18 -2.57
N LEU A 52 -10.12 10.02 -1.82
CA LEU A 52 -11.19 11.03 -1.79
C LEU A 52 -10.66 12.39 -1.35
N ARG A 53 -9.85 12.43 -0.29
CA ARG A 53 -9.21 13.66 0.20
C ARG A 53 -8.25 14.26 -0.83
N SER A 54 -7.45 13.42 -1.49
CA SER A 54 -6.48 13.87 -2.51
C SER A 54 -7.16 14.40 -3.77
N CYS A 55 -8.31 13.83 -4.14
CA CYS A 55 -9.13 14.28 -5.27
C CYS A 55 -10.06 15.46 -4.92
N GLY A 56 -10.01 15.98 -3.68
CA GLY A 56 -10.81 17.14 -3.26
C GLY A 56 -12.29 16.84 -3.02
N VAL A 57 -12.68 15.57 -2.91
CA VAL A 57 -14.03 15.16 -2.49
C VAL A 57 -14.15 15.40 -0.99
N ARG A 58 -15.17 16.17 -0.59
CA ARG A 58 -15.49 16.47 0.82
C ARG A 58 -16.60 15.57 1.32
#